data_AF-A0A2S8ZTQ6-F1
#
_entry.id   AF-A0A2S8ZTQ6-F1
#
_cell.length_a   1.000
_cell.length_b   1.000
_cell.length_c   1.000
_cell.angle_alpha   90.00
_cell.angle_beta   90.00
_cell.angle_gamma   90.00
#
_symmetry.space_group_name_H-M   'P 1'
#
loop_
_entity.id
_entity.type
_entity.pdbx_description
1 polymer ?
#
loop_
_entity_poly.entity_id
_entity_poly.type
_entity_poly.pdbx_seq_one_letter_code
_entity_poly.pdbx_strand_id
1 'polypeptide(L)'
;MIGLWGVVIGALLSLVGTVIVPWIRDSAERKRAEREQMARERRDLLLATMAALLEMRQRPIGDPNRGGAQAQFGARLNELTVRLTPDEQPILDVLMLMLTMVQERTRGVENMVGEAMLVLTLWARGDIATAAVIPTVERQAGVKFSEDRKSAERAPAEGRA
;
A
#
# COMPACT_ATOMS: atom_id res chain seq x y z
N MET A 1 -48.64 33.99 23.07
CA MET A 1 -47.97 32.81 23.68
C MET A 1 -47.05 32.05 22.73
N ILE A 2 -47.24 32.10 21.40
CA ILE A 2 -46.42 31.35 20.43
C ILE A 2 -44.95 31.86 20.32
N GLY A 3 -44.72 33.16 20.51
CA GLY A 3 -43.36 33.75 20.41
C GLY A 3 -42.39 33.39 21.55
N LEU A 4 -42.88 33.16 22.78
CA LEU A 4 -42.03 32.83 23.93
C LEU A 4 -41.46 31.41 23.82
N TRP A 5 -42.28 30.47 23.33
CA TRP A 5 -41.88 29.08 23.11
C TRP A 5 -40.78 28.93 22.05
N GLY A 6 -40.80 29.77 21.01
CA GLY A 6 -39.74 29.78 19.99
C GLY A 6 -38.38 30.19 20.56
N VAL A 7 -38.34 31.20 21.44
CA VAL A 7 -37.10 31.66 22.10
C VAL A 7 -36.55 30.59 23.06
N VAL A 8 -37.43 29.93 23.82
CA VAL A 8 -37.04 28.86 24.75
C VAL A 8 -36.45 27.66 24.00
N ILE A 9 -37.06 27.27 22.87
CA ILE A 9 -36.55 26.16 22.04
C ILE A 9 -35.21 26.53 21.38
N GLY A 10 -35.06 27.76 20.87
CA GLY A 10 -33.80 28.23 20.30
C GLY A 10 -32.66 28.28 21.33
N ALA A 11 -32.97 28.70 22.56
CA ALA A 11 -32.02 28.70 23.67
C ALA A 11 -31.61 27.28 24.07
N LEU A 12 -32.56 26.35 24.16
CA LEU A 12 -32.29 24.94 24.45
C LEU A 12 -31.43 24.27 23.37
N LEU A 13 -31.72 24.50 22.09
CA LEU A 13 -30.93 23.98 20.98
C LEU A 13 -29.50 24.53 20.96
N SER A 14 -29.32 25.82 21.29
CA SER A 14 -27.99 26.43 21.39
C SER A 14 -27.19 25.85 22.57
N LEU A 15 -27.85 25.61 23.71
CA LEU A 15 -27.22 25.00 24.88
C LEU A 15 -26.78 23.55 24.60
N VAL A 16 -27.65 22.78 23.96
CA VAL A 16 -27.37 21.38 23.58
C VAL A 16 -26.28 21.29 22.52
N GLY A 17 -26.29 22.19 21.53
CA GLY A 17 -25.25 22.28 20.51
C GLY A 17 -23.86 22.54 21.10
N THR A 18 -23.78 23.38 22.14
CA THR A 18 -22.49 23.72 22.80
C THR A 18 -21.86 22.51 23.51
N VAL A 19 -22.67 21.57 24.01
CA VAL A 19 -22.20 20.37 24.73
C VAL A 19 -21.92 19.19 23.80
N ILE A 20 -22.68 19.03 22.70
CA ILE A 20 -22.55 17.88 21.79
C ILE A 20 -21.42 18.08 20.76
N VAL A 21 -21.18 19.30 20.29
CA VAL A 21 -20.17 19.61 19.27
C VAL A 21 -18.75 19.16 19.66
N PRO A 22 -18.25 19.39 20.90
CA PRO A 22 -16.94 18.91 21.33
C PRO A 22 -16.81 17.38 21.21
N TRP A 23 -17.86 16.63 21.56
CA TRP A 23 -17.82 15.16 21.58
C TRP A 23 -17.84 14.55 20.17
N ILE A 24 -18.59 15.16 19.25
CA ILE A 24 -18.58 14.80 17.83
C ILE A 24 -17.22 15.11 17.21
N ARG A 25 -16.65 16.28 17.52
CA ARG A 25 -15.31 16.66 17.06
C ARG A 25 -14.25 15.69 17.58
N ASP A 26 -14.23 15.43 18.89
CA ASP A 26 -13.25 14.54 19.52
C ASP A 26 -13.37 13.09 18.99
N SER A 27 -14.59 12.61 18.72
CA SER A 27 -14.82 11.31 18.10
C SER A 27 -14.36 11.24 16.64
N ALA A 28 -14.56 12.31 15.87
CA ALA A 28 -14.09 12.38 14.48
C ALA A 28 -12.57 12.51 14.40
N GLU A 29 -11.97 13.26 15.32
CA GLU A 29 -10.53 13.50 15.41
C GLU A 29 -9.79 12.23 15.86
N ARG A 30 -10.32 11.48 16.85
CA ARG A 30 -9.83 10.14 17.21
C ARG A 30 -9.88 9.15 16.05
N LYS A 31 -11.01 9.08 15.34
CA LYS A 31 -11.15 8.20 14.16
C LYS A 31 -10.19 8.56 13.04
N ARG A 32 -9.87 9.85 12.85
CA ARG A 32 -8.86 10.29 11.87
C ARG A 32 -7.46 9.89 12.33
N ALA A 33 -7.12 10.13 13.60
CA ALA A 33 -5.83 9.77 14.17
C ALA A 33 -5.56 8.25 14.09
N GLU A 34 -6.56 7.41 14.41
CA GLU A 34 -6.46 5.96 14.29
C GLU A 34 -6.22 5.51 12.83
N ARG A 35 -6.92 6.11 11.86
CA ARG A 35 -6.72 5.82 10.44
C ARG A 35 -5.33 6.23 9.97
N GLU A 36 -4.84 7.38 10.41
CA GLU A 36 -3.50 7.86 10.08
C GLU A 36 -2.40 6.98 10.69
N GLN A 37 -2.58 6.51 11.93
CA GLN A 37 -1.66 5.56 12.56
C GLN A 37 -1.64 4.23 11.82
N MET A 38 -2.80 3.65 11.51
CA MET A 38 -2.87 2.42 10.74
C MET A 38 -2.25 2.57 9.34
N ALA A 39 -2.45 3.71 8.68
CA ALA A 39 -1.82 3.99 7.40
C ALA A 39 -0.28 4.08 7.51
N ARG A 40 0.25 4.69 8.58
CA ARG A 40 1.70 4.74 8.84
C ARG A 40 2.28 3.35 9.10
N GLU A 41 1.65 2.56 9.97
CA GLU A 41 2.09 1.18 10.24
C GLU A 41 2.17 0.34 8.96
N ARG A 42 1.16 0.42 8.08
CA ARG A 42 1.17 -0.30 6.80
C ARG A 42 2.29 0.16 5.87
N ARG A 43 2.56 1.47 5.81
CA ARG A 43 3.67 2.03 5.01
C ARG A 43 5.00 1.52 5.52
N ASP A 44 5.21 1.52 6.84
CA ASP A 44 6.45 1.03 7.44
C ASP A 44 6.66 -0.47 7.17
N LEU A 45 5.59 -1.27 7.26
CA LEU A 45 5.63 -2.70 6.91
C LEU A 45 5.96 -2.95 5.43
N LEU A 46 5.37 -2.16 4.53
CA LEU A 46 5.69 -2.24 3.10
C LEU A 46 7.16 -1.91 2.84
N LEU A 47 7.67 -0.82 3.40
CA LEU A 47 9.08 -0.42 3.24
C LEU A 47 10.04 -1.47 3.82
N ALA A 48 9.71 -2.06 4.97
CA ALA A 48 10.48 -3.15 5.56
C ALA A 48 10.49 -4.40 4.65
N THR A 49 9.36 -4.71 4.01
CA THR A 49 9.24 -5.84 3.07
C THR A 49 10.07 -5.59 1.80
N MET A 50 10.03 -4.37 1.27
CA MET A 50 10.85 -3.96 0.12
C MET A 50 12.34 -3.99 0.43
N ALA A 51 12.76 -3.54 1.61
CA ALA A 51 14.15 -3.62 2.06
C ALA A 51 14.63 -5.07 2.16
N ALA A 52 13.82 -5.96 2.74
CA ALA A 52 14.15 -7.40 2.82
C ALA A 52 14.24 -8.06 1.44
N LEU A 53 13.38 -7.66 0.49
CA LEU A 53 13.44 -8.14 -0.89
C LEU A 53 14.74 -7.71 -1.59
N LEU A 54 15.13 -6.44 -1.41
CA LEU A 54 16.38 -5.92 -1.94
C LEU A 54 17.60 -6.63 -1.34
N GLU A 55 17.60 -6.84 -0.03
CA GLU A 55 18.67 -7.56 0.66
C GLU A 55 18.81 -9.00 0.12
N MET A 56 17.69 -9.70 -0.07
CA MET A 56 17.69 -11.03 -0.69
C MET A 56 18.27 -11.01 -2.11
N ARG A 57 17.94 -9.98 -2.90
CA ARG A 57 18.44 -9.82 -4.28
C ARG A 57 19.95 -9.56 -4.32
N GLN A 58 20.47 -8.75 -3.39
CA GLN A 58 21.89 -8.39 -3.35
C GLN A 58 22.79 -9.57 -3.00
N ARG A 59 22.25 -10.61 -2.35
CA ARG A 59 23.01 -11.81 -2.00
C ARG A 59 23.17 -12.75 -3.19
N PRO A 60 24.40 -13.10 -3.61
CA PRO A 60 24.63 -13.99 -4.74
C PRO A 60 24.12 -15.42 -4.49
N ILE A 61 23.94 -16.19 -5.57
CA ILE A 61 23.61 -17.62 -5.45
C ILE A 61 24.84 -18.35 -4.89
N GLY A 62 24.65 -19.05 -3.77
CA GLY A 62 25.73 -19.73 -3.03
C GLY A 62 26.18 -19.00 -1.75
N ASP A 63 25.65 -17.81 -1.47
CA ASP A 63 25.86 -17.14 -0.18
C ASP A 63 25.19 -17.95 0.95
N PRO A 64 25.93 -18.38 1.99
CA PRO A 64 25.37 -19.15 3.10
C PRO A 64 24.26 -18.39 3.85
N ASN A 65 24.26 -17.07 3.80
CA ASN A 65 23.26 -16.23 4.46
C ASN A 65 22.04 -15.97 3.57
N ARG A 66 22.00 -16.41 2.31
CA ARG A 66 20.86 -16.20 1.40
C ARG A 66 19.55 -16.77 1.97
N GLY A 67 19.62 -17.94 2.60
CA GLY A 67 18.45 -18.55 3.25
C GLY A 67 17.88 -17.69 4.38
N GLY A 68 18.75 -17.02 5.16
CA GLY A 68 18.33 -16.08 6.20
C GLY A 68 17.61 -14.86 5.63
N ALA A 69 18.12 -14.27 4.55
CA ALA A 69 17.47 -13.14 3.88
C ALA A 69 16.11 -13.52 3.27
N GLN A 70 16.01 -14.72 2.69
CA GLN A 70 14.74 -15.25 2.16
C GLN A 70 13.72 -15.48 3.27
N ALA A 71 14.13 -16.04 4.41
CA ALA A 71 13.27 -16.22 5.58
C ALA A 71 12.79 -14.88 6.15
N GLN A 72 13.67 -13.87 6.21
CA GLN A 72 13.32 -12.53 6.68
C GLN A 72 12.32 -11.85 5.75
N PHE A 73 12.51 -11.93 4.43
CA PHE A 73 11.52 -11.46 3.46
C PHE A 73 10.18 -12.18 3.63
N GLY A 74 10.18 -13.51 3.74
CA GLY A 74 8.96 -14.29 3.96
C GLY A 74 8.22 -13.91 5.25
N ALA A 75 8.95 -13.66 6.34
CA ALA A 75 8.36 -13.20 7.60
C ALA A 75 7.70 -11.82 7.46
N ARG A 76 8.37 -10.86 6.81
CA ARG A 76 7.84 -9.52 6.56
C ARG A 76 6.63 -9.53 5.62
N LEU A 77 6.67 -10.35 4.58
CA LEU A 77 5.56 -10.52 3.66
C LEU A 77 4.33 -11.09 4.38
N ASN A 78 4.52 -12.08 5.27
CA ASN A 78 3.42 -12.64 6.06
C ASN A 78 2.82 -11.61 7.03
N GLU A 79 3.68 -10.85 7.72
CA GLU A 79 3.27 -9.75 8.60
C GLU A 79 2.45 -8.69 7.83
N LEU A 80 2.89 -8.33 6.62
CA LEU A 80 2.18 -7.43 5.73
C LEU A 80 0.82 -8.02 5.29
N THR A 81 0.80 -9.29 4.88
CA THR A 81 -0.42 -9.97 4.40
C THR A 81 -1.52 -9.99 5.46
N VAL A 82 -1.16 -10.20 6.73
CA VAL A 82 -2.12 -10.21 7.85
C VAL A 82 -2.69 -8.82 8.14
N ARG A 83 -1.96 -7.76 7.79
CA ARG A 83 -2.31 -6.36 8.11
C ARG A 83 -2.99 -5.61 6.97
N LEU A 84 -2.89 -6.11 5.74
CA LEU A 84 -3.52 -5.52 4.57
C LEU A 84 -5.01 -5.81 4.51
N THR A 85 -5.75 -4.86 3.97
CA THR A 85 -7.18 -5.01 3.68
C THR A 85 -7.38 -5.66 2.30
N PRO A 86 -8.55 -6.25 2.01
CA PRO A 86 -8.84 -6.84 0.69
C PRO A 86 -8.65 -5.85 -0.48
N ASP A 87 -8.92 -4.57 -0.26
CA ASP A 87 -8.73 -3.52 -1.28
C ASP A 87 -7.25 -3.27 -1.60
N GLU A 88 -6.34 -3.69 -0.72
CA GLU A 88 -4.88 -3.55 -0.86
C GLU A 88 -4.21 -4.80 -1.45
N GLN A 89 -4.98 -5.81 -1.87
CA GLN A 89 -4.46 -6.99 -2.56
C GLN A 89 -3.52 -6.68 -3.75
N PRO A 90 -3.76 -5.64 -4.58
CA PRO A 90 -2.84 -5.26 -5.66
C PRO A 90 -1.40 -4.99 -5.22
N ILE A 91 -1.19 -4.60 -3.96
CA ILE A 91 0.14 -4.36 -3.39
C ILE A 91 0.91 -5.68 -3.21
N LEU A 92 0.22 -6.70 -2.72
CA LEU A 92 0.79 -8.05 -2.57
C LEU A 92 1.10 -8.66 -3.93
N ASP A 93 0.20 -8.50 -4.90
CA ASP A 93 0.38 -9.03 -6.26
C ASP A 93 1.68 -8.46 -6.89
N VAL A 94 1.92 -7.15 -6.74
CA VAL A 94 3.17 -6.52 -7.22
C VAL A 94 4.39 -7.01 -6.45
N LEU A 95 4.34 -7.14 -5.12
CA LEU A 95 5.46 -7.65 -4.33
C LEU A 95 5.81 -9.10 -4.69
N MET A 96 4.81 -9.94 -4.93
CA MET A 96 4.98 -11.31 -5.39
C MET A 96 5.56 -11.35 -6.81
N LEU A 97 5.10 -10.47 -7.70
CA LEU A 97 5.69 -10.36 -9.03
C LEU A 97 7.17 -9.99 -8.95
N MET A 98 7.51 -8.99 -8.13
CA MET A 98 8.90 -8.58 -7.94
C MET A 98 9.76 -9.70 -7.34
N LEU A 99 9.21 -10.51 -6.44
CA LEU A 99 9.88 -11.69 -5.92
C LEU A 99 10.22 -12.68 -7.05
N THR A 100 9.23 -13.01 -7.89
CA THR A 100 9.42 -13.90 -9.04
C THR A 100 10.47 -13.35 -10.00
N MET A 101 10.37 -12.07 -10.33
CA MET A 101 11.36 -11.34 -11.14
C MET A 101 12.77 -11.46 -10.57
N VAL A 102 12.95 -11.20 -9.27
CA VAL A 102 14.26 -11.29 -8.60
C VAL A 102 14.86 -12.71 -8.64
N GLN A 103 14.01 -13.74 -8.68
CA GLN A 103 14.45 -15.12 -8.79
C GLN A 103 14.86 -15.50 -10.23
N GLU A 104 14.27 -14.86 -11.24
CA GLU A 104 14.63 -15.05 -12.64
C GLU A 104 15.92 -14.30 -13.03
N ARG A 105 16.90 -15.01 -13.60
CA ARG A 105 18.17 -14.42 -14.08
C ARG A 105 18.06 -13.82 -15.49
N THR A 106 16.98 -13.09 -15.77
CA THR A 106 16.72 -12.55 -17.11
C THR A 106 17.24 -11.11 -17.22
N ARG A 107 17.94 -10.77 -18.31
CA ARG A 107 18.45 -9.40 -18.53
C ARG A 107 17.30 -8.38 -18.63
N GLY A 108 17.41 -7.27 -17.89
CA GLY A 108 16.44 -6.17 -17.91
C GLY A 108 15.40 -6.25 -16.79
N VAL A 109 15.38 -7.34 -16.02
CA VAL A 109 14.58 -7.51 -14.80
C VAL A 109 14.93 -6.44 -13.76
N GLU A 110 16.19 -5.99 -13.73
CA GLU A 110 16.65 -4.99 -12.78
C GLU A 110 15.88 -3.67 -12.90
N ASN A 111 15.60 -3.27 -14.14
CA ASN A 111 14.83 -2.06 -14.43
C ASN A 111 13.35 -2.27 -14.07
N MET A 112 12.77 -3.43 -14.38
CA MET A 112 11.36 -3.73 -14.07
C MET A 112 11.10 -3.73 -12.55
N VAL A 113 11.99 -4.35 -11.77
CA VAL A 113 11.91 -4.35 -10.31
C VAL A 113 12.06 -2.94 -9.75
N GLY A 114 12.98 -2.13 -10.30
CA GLY A 114 13.17 -0.74 -9.90
C GLY A 114 11.92 0.13 -10.16
N GLU A 115 11.31 0.00 -11.34
CA GLU A 115 10.07 0.71 -11.68
C GLU A 115 8.90 0.25 -10.81
N ALA A 116 8.75 -1.06 -10.58
CA ALA A 116 7.72 -1.59 -9.67
C ALA A 116 7.90 -1.08 -8.22
N MET A 117 9.14 -1.02 -7.72
CA MET A 117 9.46 -0.40 -6.42
C MET A 117 9.06 1.07 -6.37
N LEU A 118 9.30 1.81 -7.45
CA LEU A 118 8.96 3.22 -7.54
C LEU A 118 7.45 3.41 -7.44
N VAL A 119 6.66 2.60 -8.14
CA VAL A 119 5.18 2.64 -8.05
C VAL A 119 4.71 2.33 -6.63
N LEU A 120 5.25 1.30 -5.97
CA LEU A 120 4.91 0.99 -4.58
C LEU A 120 5.28 2.13 -3.61
N THR A 121 6.37 2.84 -3.89
CA THR A 121 6.78 4.02 -3.11
C THR A 121 5.84 5.20 -3.30
N LEU A 122 5.39 5.46 -4.54
CA LEU A 122 4.39 6.49 -4.84
C LEU A 122 3.05 6.17 -4.15
N TRP A 123 2.65 4.89 -4.14
CA TRP A 123 1.48 4.44 -3.40
C TRP A 123 1.66 4.65 -1.90
N ALA A 124 2.81 4.28 -1.35
CA ALA A 124 3.11 4.46 0.08
C ALA A 124 3.08 5.94 0.48
N ARG A 125 3.51 6.86 -0.39
CA ARG A 125 3.40 8.31 -0.14
C ARG A 125 1.95 8.82 -0.23
N GLY A 126 1.10 8.11 -0.98
CA GLY A 126 -0.31 8.44 -1.22
C GLY A 126 -0.55 9.23 -2.51
N ASP A 127 0.41 9.24 -3.44
CA ASP A 127 0.25 9.97 -4.71
C ASP A 127 -0.59 9.22 -5.73
N ILE A 128 -0.66 7.90 -5.59
CA ILE A 128 -1.48 7.04 -6.44
C ILE A 128 -2.45 6.23 -5.60
N ALA A 129 -3.67 6.10 -6.10
CA ALA A 129 -4.69 5.23 -5.50
C ALA A 129 -4.32 3.75 -5.69
N THR A 130 -4.74 2.90 -4.77
CA THR A 130 -4.49 1.44 -4.83
C THR A 130 -4.97 0.82 -6.14
N ALA A 131 -6.12 1.27 -6.67
CA ALA A 131 -6.66 0.81 -7.95
C ALA A 131 -5.77 1.15 -9.17
N ALA A 132 -4.91 2.17 -9.05
CA ALA A 132 -3.98 2.58 -10.09
C ALA A 132 -2.63 1.86 -10.02
N VAL A 133 -2.34 1.11 -8.96
CA VAL A 133 -1.04 0.47 -8.74
C VAL A 133 -0.69 -0.50 -9.87
N ILE A 134 -1.52 -1.52 -10.12
CA ILE A 134 -1.26 -2.50 -11.18
C ILE A 134 -1.13 -1.83 -12.56
N PRO A 135 -2.10 -1.01 -13.03
CA PRO A 135 -1.97 -0.33 -14.31
C PRO A 135 -0.73 0.55 -14.45
N THR A 136 -0.23 1.12 -13.35
CA THR A 136 0.98 1.95 -13.36
C THR A 136 2.24 1.08 -13.42
N VAL A 137 2.28 -0.04 -12.67
CA VAL A 137 3.38 -1.02 -12.76
C VAL A 137 3.46 -1.58 -14.17
N GLU A 138 2.33 -1.97 -14.77
CA GLU A 138 2.33 -2.52 -16.13
C GLU A 138 2.93 -1.56 -17.15
N ARG A 139 2.57 -0.28 -17.03
CA ARG A 139 3.05 0.79 -17.92
C ARG A 139 4.52 1.15 -17.69
N GLN A 140 4.95 1.27 -16.45
CA GLN A 140 6.32 1.71 -16.11
C GLN A 140 7.33 0.57 -16.18
N ALA A 141 7.00 -0.59 -15.60
CA ALA A 141 7.86 -1.76 -15.61
C ALA A 141 7.77 -2.56 -16.92
N GLY A 142 6.82 -2.25 -17.81
CA GLY A 142 6.68 -2.91 -19.11
C GLY A 142 6.27 -4.38 -18.98
N VAL A 143 5.40 -4.67 -18.02
CA VAL A 143 4.89 -6.00 -17.71
C VAL A 143 3.38 -6.06 -17.92
N LYS A 144 2.83 -7.23 -18.19
CA LYS A 144 1.38 -7.48 -18.17
C LYS A 144 1.10 -8.54 -17.13
N PHE A 145 0.30 -8.22 -16.13
CA PHE A 145 -0.17 -9.22 -15.19
C PHE A 145 -1.05 -10.23 -15.91
N SER A 146 -0.92 -11.50 -15.55
CA SER A 146 -1.88 -12.53 -15.94
C SER A 146 -3.25 -12.23 -15.32
N GLU A 147 -4.33 -12.77 -15.90
CA GLU A 147 -5.69 -12.56 -15.38
C GLU A 147 -5.84 -13.02 -13.92
N ASP A 148 -5.09 -14.04 -13.51
CA ASP A 148 -5.06 -14.54 -12.14
C ASP A 148 -4.14 -13.73 -11.20
N ARG A 149 -3.43 -12.73 -11.73
CA ARG A 149 -2.47 -11.82 -11.04
C ARG A 149 -1.32 -12.52 -10.31
N LYS A 150 -1.11 -13.81 -10.56
CA LYS A 150 -0.06 -14.61 -9.93
C LYS A 150 1.23 -14.64 -10.73
N SER A 151 1.18 -14.21 -11.99
CA SER A 151 2.32 -14.13 -12.89
C SER A 151 2.25 -12.84 -13.70
N ALA A 152 3.37 -12.43 -14.29
CA ALA A 152 3.34 -11.39 -15.31
C ALA A 152 4.31 -11.76 -16.43
N GLU A 153 3.89 -11.47 -17.64
CA GLU A 153 4.73 -11.61 -18.83
C GLU A 153 5.30 -10.25 -19.21
N ARG A 154 6.45 -10.25 -19.87
CA ARG A 154 6.98 -9.03 -20.46
C ARG A 154 5.99 -8.57 -21.52
N ALA A 155 5.55 -7.31 -21.45
CA ALA A 155 4.68 -6.78 -22.48
C ALA A 155 5.39 -6.89 -23.84
N PRO A 156 4.70 -7.34 -24.91
CA PRO A 156 5.29 -7.34 -26.24
C PRO A 156 5.81 -5.94 -26.54
N ALA A 157 7.00 -5.86 -27.14
CA ALA A 157 7.56 -4.59 -27.57
C ALA A 157 6.70 -4.05 -28.73
N GLU A 158 5.59 -3.40 -28.41
CA GLU A 158 4.85 -2.62 -29.39
C GLU A 158 5.78 -1.51 -29.87
N GLY A 159 6.00 -1.51 -31.18
CA GLY A 159 7.03 -0.77 -31.90
C GLY A 159 7.30 0.63 -31.35
N ARG A 160 8.52 0.82 -30.85
CA ARG A 160 9.19 2.11 -31.01
C ARG A 160 9.42 2.28 -32.51
N ALA A 161 8.48 2.95 -33.18
CA ALA A 161 8.70 3.56 -34.48
C ALA A 161 9.81 4.62 -34.38
#